data_AF-A0A1L6MVQ8-F1
#
_entry.id   AF-A0A1L6MVQ8-F1
#
_cell.length_a   1.000
_cell.length_b   1.000
_cell.length_c   1.000
_cell.angle_alpha   90.00
_cell.angle_beta   90.00
_cell.angle_gamma   90.00
#
_symmetry.space_group_name_H-M   'P 1'
#
loop_
_entity.id
_entity.type
_entity.pdbx_description
1 polymer ?
#
loop_
_entity_poly.entity_id
_entity_poly.type
_entity_poly.pdbx_seq_one_letter_code
_entity_poly.pdbx_strand_id
1 'polypeptide(L)'
;MKFGIYQSSAADLRQQKQKVLLLAKNSRGQVKRRCVGCLKDSSRDDLLRVVQSMGETNFSPISVDFKGGTCGRGAYLHLHARCLSMACRGGFSRAFRSPITVEREQFMLMLEEARDRRMESLLRAGYRAKRVVVGSDASERAIQKGAPLTILAWDAGKSVMKGAVENEIRQGRVLSWKDKASLGALFDREQISVMTVTKDSFAYPLHRTFMAVEVVREDRASRFKEKDVKSFGGSISVDE
;
A
#
# COMPACT_ATOMS: atom_id res chain seq x y z
N MET A 1 -7.93 17.47 25.28
CA MET A 1 -8.78 16.43 24.66
C MET A 1 -8.18 16.03 23.32
N LYS A 2 -7.55 14.86 23.19
CA LYS A 2 -7.04 14.33 21.90
C LYS A 2 -8.11 13.40 21.30
N PHE A 3 -8.81 13.88 20.28
CA PHE A 3 -9.81 13.10 19.54
C PHE A 3 -9.15 11.92 18.84
N GLY A 4 -9.86 10.79 18.85
CA GLY A 4 -9.35 9.48 18.43
C GLY A 4 -9.30 9.34 16.92
N ILE A 5 -8.16 9.70 16.33
CA ILE A 5 -7.78 9.40 14.96
C ILE A 5 -7.09 8.04 14.99
N TYR A 6 -7.62 7.03 14.31
CA TYR A 6 -6.90 5.75 14.17
C TYR A 6 -5.98 5.83 12.96
N GLN A 7 -4.71 6.04 13.25
CA GLN A 7 -3.63 5.79 12.32
C GLN A 7 -2.99 4.45 12.66
N SER A 8 -2.70 3.63 11.65
CA SER A 8 -2.01 2.36 11.84
C SER A 8 -0.70 2.59 12.62
N SER A 9 -0.53 1.90 13.74
CA SER A 9 0.73 1.95 14.47
C SER A 9 1.86 1.27 13.67
N ALA A 10 3.13 1.53 14.01
CA ALA A 10 4.24 0.81 13.41
C ALA A 10 4.19 -0.72 13.67
N ALA A 11 3.53 -1.17 14.74
CA ALA A 11 3.29 -2.59 14.98
C ALA A 11 2.21 -3.13 14.05
N ASP A 12 1.13 -2.37 13.84
CA ASP A 12 0.03 -2.73 12.95
C ASP A 12 0.53 -2.89 11.51
N LEU A 13 1.34 -1.92 11.03
CA LEU A 13 1.93 -1.97 9.69
C LEU A 13 2.85 -3.19 9.49
N ARG A 14 3.65 -3.55 10.51
CA ARG A 14 4.48 -4.78 10.47
C ARG A 14 3.62 -6.04 10.35
N GLN A 15 2.54 -6.15 11.12
CA GLN A 15 1.63 -7.28 11.04
C GLN A 15 0.91 -7.35 9.69
N GLN A 16 0.42 -6.22 9.18
CA GLN A 16 -0.20 -6.11 7.86
C GLN A 16 0.79 -6.54 6.75
N LYS A 17 2.05 -6.10 6.83
CA LYS A 17 3.11 -6.50 5.90
C LYS A 17 3.34 -8.02 5.90
N GLN A 18 3.43 -8.63 7.09
CA GLN A 18 3.59 -10.08 7.21
C GLN A 18 2.41 -10.84 6.60
N LYS A 19 1.18 -10.32 6.77
CA LYS A 19 -0.03 -10.91 6.18
C LYS A 19 -0.02 -10.86 4.65
N VAL A 20 0.41 -9.74 4.04
CA VAL A 20 0.55 -9.65 2.57
C VAL A 20 1.54 -10.69 2.06
N LEU A 21 2.69 -10.83 2.72
CA LEU A 21 3.71 -11.82 2.34
C LEU A 21 3.18 -13.26 2.43
N LEU A 22 2.37 -13.58 3.45
CA LEU A 22 1.74 -14.89 3.57
C LEU A 22 0.73 -15.15 2.45
N LEU A 23 -0.12 -14.17 2.14
CA LEU A 23 -1.13 -14.29 1.07
C LEU A 23 -0.49 -14.36 -0.33
N ALA A 24 0.63 -13.65 -0.56
CA ALA A 24 1.37 -13.66 -1.82
C ALA A 24 2.09 -14.98 -2.12
N LYS A 25 2.43 -15.79 -1.10
CA LYS A 25 3.12 -17.07 -1.30
C LYS A 25 2.24 -18.17 -1.92
N ASN A 26 0.92 -17.95 -1.99
CA ASN A 26 -0.03 -18.96 -2.48
C ASN A 26 -0.32 -18.90 -3.99
N SER A 27 0.17 -17.90 -4.73
CA SER A 27 0.06 -17.79 -6.19
C SER A 27 1.16 -18.60 -6.91
N ARG A 28 0.91 -19.90 -7.11
CA ARG A 28 1.83 -20.80 -7.84
C ARG A 28 1.81 -20.53 -9.36
N GLY A 29 2.99 -20.39 -9.98
CA GLY A 29 3.18 -20.31 -11.45
C GLY A 29 4.21 -19.27 -11.93
N GLN A 30 5.34 -19.15 -11.23
CA GLN A 30 6.07 -17.87 -11.12
C GLN A 30 6.99 -17.54 -12.31
N VAL A 31 6.46 -16.75 -13.24
CA VAL A 31 7.31 -16.00 -14.16
C VAL A 31 8.10 -14.96 -13.35
N LYS A 32 9.42 -15.17 -13.22
CA LYS A 32 10.30 -14.21 -12.55
C LYS A 32 10.42 -12.92 -13.36
N ARG A 33 10.56 -11.80 -12.64
CA ARG A 33 10.82 -10.48 -13.21
C ARG A 33 12.01 -9.86 -12.51
N ARG A 34 12.77 -9.05 -13.26
CA ARG A 34 13.95 -8.36 -12.75
C ARG A 34 13.58 -6.96 -12.27
N CYS A 35 13.98 -6.63 -11.06
CA CYS A 35 13.84 -5.28 -10.52
C CYS A 35 14.75 -4.29 -11.26
N VAL A 36 14.21 -3.17 -11.72
CA VAL A 36 14.98 -2.13 -12.44
C VAL A 36 15.90 -1.31 -11.53
N GLY A 37 15.67 -1.37 -10.22
CA GLY A 37 16.56 -0.77 -9.22
C GLY A 37 17.74 -1.66 -8.89
N CYS A 38 17.49 -2.80 -8.25
CA CYS A 38 18.55 -3.67 -7.69
C CYS A 38 19.03 -4.78 -8.62
N LEU A 39 18.40 -4.95 -9.79
CA LEU A 39 18.70 -5.99 -10.79
C LEU A 39 18.51 -7.44 -10.32
N LYS A 40 17.91 -7.66 -9.14
CA LYS A 40 17.57 -9.01 -8.65
C LYS A 40 16.25 -9.50 -9.27
N ASP A 41 16.21 -10.80 -9.54
CA ASP A 41 15.00 -11.47 -10.00
C ASP A 41 14.09 -11.82 -8.81
N SER A 42 12.79 -11.62 -8.96
CA SER A 42 11.79 -11.95 -7.94
C SER A 42 10.46 -12.34 -8.58
N SER A 43 9.52 -12.78 -7.77
CA SER A 43 8.17 -13.05 -8.25
C SER A 43 7.52 -11.78 -8.77
N ARG A 44 6.55 -11.92 -9.68
CA ARG A 44 5.71 -10.80 -10.10
C ARG A 44 5.01 -10.13 -8.91
N ASP A 45 4.61 -10.91 -7.90
CA ASP A 45 3.85 -10.41 -6.75
C ASP A 45 4.69 -9.58 -5.78
N ASP A 46 6.00 -9.82 -5.74
CA ASP A 46 6.99 -9.04 -4.97
C ASP A 46 7.37 -7.71 -5.64
N LEU A 47 6.91 -7.48 -6.88
CA LEU A 47 7.30 -6.35 -7.70
C LEU A 47 6.10 -5.47 -8.06
N LEU A 48 6.28 -4.16 -7.99
CA LEU A 48 5.40 -3.18 -8.58
C LEU A 48 5.67 -3.09 -10.08
N ARG A 49 4.64 -3.19 -10.91
CA ARG A 49 4.76 -2.90 -12.34
C ARG A 49 4.63 -1.39 -12.57
N VAL A 50 5.54 -0.84 -13.34
CA VAL A 50 5.55 0.55 -13.81
C VAL A 50 5.54 0.49 -15.34
N VAL A 51 4.76 1.33 -16.00
CA VAL A 51 4.59 1.33 -17.45
C VAL A 51 4.97 2.68 -18.00
N GLN A 52 5.64 2.71 -19.14
CA GLN A 52 5.90 3.97 -19.85
C GLN A 52 4.58 4.53 -20.39
N SER A 53 4.32 5.81 -20.13
CA SER A 53 3.16 6.50 -20.68
C SER A 53 3.36 6.68 -22.19
N MET A 54 2.34 6.36 -22.98
CA MET A 54 2.33 6.58 -24.44
C MET A 54 1.54 7.86 -24.72
N GLY A 55 2.18 8.91 -25.26
CA GLY A 55 1.52 10.15 -25.70
C GLY A 55 2.18 11.46 -25.24
N GLU A 56 1.92 12.54 -25.96
CA GLU A 56 2.43 13.91 -25.74
C GLU A 56 1.76 14.66 -24.57
N THR A 57 0.85 14.02 -23.83
CA THR A 57 0.17 14.67 -22.69
C THR A 57 1.09 14.68 -21.46
N ASN A 58 1.70 15.84 -21.24
CA ASN A 58 2.76 16.22 -20.28
C ASN A 58 2.58 15.93 -18.76
N PHE A 59 1.86 14.89 -18.32
CA PHE A 59 1.67 14.69 -16.87
C PHE A 59 2.75 13.84 -16.18
N SER A 60 3.19 12.73 -16.80
CA SER A 60 4.34 11.95 -16.31
C SER A 60 4.81 10.94 -17.36
N PRO A 61 6.14 10.76 -17.55
CA PRO A 61 6.68 9.82 -18.53
C PRO A 61 6.40 8.34 -18.21
N ILE A 62 5.93 8.04 -17.00
CA ILE A 62 5.62 6.70 -16.53
C ILE A 62 4.29 6.68 -15.76
N SER A 63 3.78 5.49 -15.48
CA SER A 63 2.58 5.26 -14.67
C SER A 63 2.70 3.99 -13.83
N VAL A 64 2.07 3.97 -12.64
CA VAL A 64 2.04 2.81 -11.76
C VAL A 64 0.87 1.89 -12.13
N ASP A 65 1.15 0.61 -12.34
CA ASP A 65 0.14 -0.38 -12.72
C ASP A 65 0.01 -1.50 -11.68
N PHE A 66 -0.96 -1.33 -10.77
CA PHE A 66 -1.32 -2.35 -9.79
C PHE A 66 -2.06 -3.55 -10.38
N LYS A 67 -2.80 -3.37 -11.49
CA LYS A 67 -3.63 -4.43 -12.10
C LYS A 67 -2.78 -5.35 -12.98
N GLY A 68 -1.72 -4.82 -13.58
CA GLY A 68 -0.86 -5.55 -14.50
C GLY A 68 -1.41 -5.65 -15.92
N GLY A 69 -2.30 -4.73 -16.33
CA GLY A 69 -3.01 -4.74 -17.60
C GLY A 69 -2.86 -3.45 -18.43
N THR A 70 -2.09 -2.47 -17.97
CA THR A 70 -1.85 -1.24 -18.75
C THR A 70 -0.99 -1.55 -19.97
N CYS A 71 -1.43 -1.11 -21.16
CA CYS A 71 -0.71 -1.28 -22.41
C CYS A 71 0.63 -0.53 -22.37
N GLY A 72 1.65 -1.09 -23.04
CA GLY A 72 2.98 -0.50 -23.13
C GLY A 72 4.08 -1.32 -22.45
N ARG A 73 5.32 -0.85 -22.61
CA ARG A 73 6.51 -1.49 -22.07
C ARG A 73 6.47 -1.42 -20.54
N GLY A 74 6.61 -2.56 -19.88
CA GLY A 74 6.58 -2.67 -18.42
C GLY A 74 7.97 -2.79 -17.81
N ALA A 75 8.23 -2.00 -16.77
CA ALA A 75 9.32 -2.15 -15.81
C ALA A 75 8.78 -2.75 -14.51
N TYR A 76 9.67 -3.40 -13.75
CA TYR A 76 9.31 -4.00 -12.46
C TYR A 76 10.21 -3.43 -11.36
N LEU A 77 9.61 -3.06 -10.23
CA LEU A 77 10.29 -2.36 -9.16
C LEU A 77 9.96 -3.00 -7.81
N HIS A 78 10.97 -3.38 -7.04
CA HIS A 78 10.76 -3.69 -5.63
C HIS A 78 10.37 -2.41 -4.88
N LEU A 79 9.34 -2.50 -4.05
CA LEU A 79 8.85 -1.40 -3.22
C LEU A 79 9.76 -1.17 -1.99
N HIS A 80 10.99 -0.74 -2.24
CA HIS A 80 11.97 -0.36 -1.22
C HIS A 80 12.61 0.96 -1.64
N ALA A 81 12.93 1.84 -0.68
CA ALA A 81 13.49 3.17 -0.94
C ALA A 81 14.81 3.10 -1.73
N ARG A 82 15.66 2.09 -1.48
CA ARG A 82 16.89 1.87 -2.28
C ARG A 82 16.56 1.57 -3.74
N CYS A 83 15.61 0.66 -3.99
CA CYS A 83 15.24 0.27 -5.34
C CYS A 83 14.60 1.43 -6.09
N LEU A 84 13.72 2.19 -5.41
CA LEU A 84 13.14 3.42 -5.97
C LEU A 84 14.22 4.44 -6.34
N SER A 85 15.16 4.70 -5.44
CA SER A 85 16.26 5.64 -5.72
C SER A 85 17.11 5.20 -6.92
N MET A 86 17.45 3.91 -7.02
CA MET A 86 18.22 3.40 -8.16
C MET A 86 17.41 3.42 -9.47
N ALA A 87 16.09 3.19 -9.38
CA ALA A 87 15.19 3.27 -10.52
C ALA A 87 15.09 4.71 -11.08
N CYS A 88 14.88 5.70 -10.20
CA CYS A 88 14.84 7.13 -10.56
C CYS A 88 16.17 7.63 -11.16
N ARG A 89 17.32 7.16 -10.66
CA ARG A 89 18.65 7.56 -11.17
C ARG A 89 19.02 7.00 -12.55
N GLY A 90 18.19 6.13 -13.14
CA GLY A 90 18.44 5.61 -14.49
C GLY A 90 17.97 4.18 -14.72
N GLY A 91 17.51 3.46 -13.68
CA GLY A 91 16.90 2.15 -13.86
C GLY A 91 15.67 2.19 -14.76
N PHE A 92 14.83 3.22 -14.65
CA PHE A 92 13.69 3.42 -15.55
C PHE A 92 14.14 3.72 -16.98
N SER A 93 15.07 4.65 -17.18
CA SER A 93 15.56 4.99 -18.51
C SER A 93 16.12 3.76 -19.24
N ARG A 94 16.90 2.93 -18.54
CA ARG A 94 17.41 1.66 -19.06
C ARG A 94 16.29 0.68 -19.39
N ALA A 95 15.32 0.54 -18.50
CA ALA A 95 14.21 -0.40 -18.69
C ALA A 95 13.34 -0.03 -19.88
N PHE A 96 13.05 1.25 -20.07
CA PHE A 96 12.17 1.77 -21.12
C PHE A 96 12.91 2.12 -22.42
N ARG A 97 14.25 2.12 -22.43
CA ARG A 97 15.08 2.51 -23.58
C ARG A 97 14.79 3.93 -24.08
N SER A 98 14.53 4.83 -23.15
CA SER A 98 14.22 6.24 -23.39
C SER A 98 14.72 7.06 -22.19
N PRO A 99 15.09 8.35 -22.35
CA PRO A 99 15.29 9.23 -21.21
C PRO A 99 14.00 9.30 -20.38
N ILE A 100 14.09 8.95 -19.09
CA ILE A 100 13.00 9.03 -18.12
C ILE A 100 13.52 9.79 -16.90
N THR A 101 12.99 10.99 -16.69
CA THR A 101 13.29 11.81 -15.52
C THR A 101 12.07 11.78 -14.61
N VAL A 102 12.24 11.22 -13.42
CA VAL A 102 11.19 11.17 -12.40
C VAL A 102 11.84 11.22 -11.03
N GLU A 103 11.52 12.28 -10.28
CA GLU A 103 12.02 12.41 -8.91
C GLU A 103 11.31 11.43 -7.98
N ARG A 104 11.98 11.05 -6.88
CA ARG A 104 11.42 10.06 -5.94
C ARG A 104 10.11 10.55 -5.35
N GLU A 105 10.05 11.82 -5.00
CA GLU A 105 8.88 12.48 -4.43
C GLU A 105 7.71 12.48 -5.42
N GLN A 106 7.98 12.77 -6.70
CA GLN A 106 6.98 12.70 -7.77
C GLN A 106 6.47 11.25 -7.95
N PHE A 107 7.37 10.26 -7.95
CA PHE A 107 6.98 8.87 -8.03
C PHE A 107 6.09 8.44 -6.85
N MET A 108 6.37 8.93 -5.64
CA MET A 108 5.55 8.64 -4.45
C MET A 108 4.14 9.20 -4.57
N LEU A 109 3.98 10.43 -5.08
CA LEU A 109 2.66 10.99 -5.36
C LEU A 109 1.90 10.12 -6.37
N MET A 110 2.55 9.73 -7.47
CA MET A 110 1.94 8.84 -8.47
C MET A 110 1.56 7.46 -7.91
N LEU A 111 2.38 6.93 -6.99
CA LEU A 111 2.11 5.67 -6.32
C LEU A 111 0.89 5.77 -5.38
N GLU A 112 0.78 6.88 -4.65
CA GLU A 112 -0.35 7.17 -3.76
C GLU A 112 -1.66 7.36 -4.55
N GLU A 113 -1.63 8.13 -5.62
CA GLU A 113 -2.78 8.29 -6.50
C GLU A 113 -3.19 6.97 -7.17
N ALA A 114 -2.21 6.18 -7.64
CA ALA A 114 -2.48 4.88 -8.23
C ALA A 114 -3.05 3.89 -7.20
N ARG A 115 -2.56 3.96 -5.94
CA ARG A 115 -3.12 3.18 -4.81
C ARG A 115 -4.57 3.57 -4.63
N ASP A 116 -4.86 4.86 -4.54
CA ASP A 116 -6.21 5.35 -4.26
C ASP A 116 -7.18 4.97 -5.39
N ARG A 117 -6.83 5.26 -6.65
CA ARG A 117 -7.65 4.84 -7.81
C ARG A 117 -7.93 3.34 -7.82
N ARG A 118 -6.92 2.53 -7.49
CA ARG A 118 -7.06 1.06 -7.47
C ARG A 118 -7.92 0.58 -6.29
N MET A 119 -7.70 1.12 -5.10
CA MET A 119 -8.49 0.82 -3.90
C MET A 119 -9.96 1.18 -4.13
N GLU A 120 -10.25 2.37 -4.64
CA GLU A 120 -11.61 2.82 -4.97
C GLU A 120 -12.26 1.89 -5.99
N SER A 121 -11.57 1.59 -7.09
CA SER A 121 -12.09 0.70 -8.14
C SER A 121 -12.38 -0.71 -7.62
N LEU A 122 -11.50 -1.25 -6.76
CA LEU A 122 -11.74 -2.52 -6.10
C LEU A 122 -12.96 -2.40 -5.20
N LEU A 123 -12.98 -1.50 -4.23
CA LEU A 123 -14.07 -1.41 -3.26
C LEU A 123 -15.43 -1.19 -3.90
N ARG A 124 -15.54 -0.33 -4.92
CA ARG A 124 -16.77 -0.16 -5.71
C ARG A 124 -17.19 -1.46 -6.41
N ALA A 125 -16.26 -2.19 -7.02
CA ALA A 125 -16.56 -3.48 -7.65
C ALA A 125 -16.96 -4.56 -6.63
N GLY A 126 -16.27 -4.61 -5.48
CA GLY A 126 -16.56 -5.53 -4.39
C GLY A 126 -17.93 -5.27 -3.77
N TYR A 127 -18.29 -4.00 -3.57
CA TYR A 127 -19.60 -3.59 -3.06
C TYR A 127 -20.73 -4.00 -4.02
N ARG A 128 -20.62 -3.69 -5.32
CA ARG A 128 -21.59 -4.13 -6.33
C ARG A 128 -21.73 -5.66 -6.39
N ALA A 129 -20.64 -6.38 -6.17
CA ALA A 129 -20.62 -7.85 -6.12
C ALA A 129 -21.02 -8.44 -4.75
N LYS A 130 -21.49 -7.63 -3.80
CA LYS A 130 -21.86 -8.04 -2.42
C LYS A 130 -20.71 -8.73 -1.65
N ARG A 131 -19.46 -8.34 -1.95
CA ARG A 131 -18.23 -8.81 -1.28
C ARG A 131 -17.68 -7.81 -0.27
N VAL A 132 -18.30 -6.63 -0.17
CA VAL A 132 -17.98 -5.59 0.81
C VAL A 132 -19.29 -5.16 1.46
N VAL A 133 -19.31 -5.15 2.79
CA VAL A 133 -20.39 -4.59 3.60
C VAL A 133 -19.94 -3.26 4.18
N VAL A 134 -20.88 -2.34 4.39
CA VAL A 134 -20.63 -0.97 4.84
C VAL A 134 -21.43 -0.69 6.10
N GLY A 135 -20.84 0.05 7.04
CA GLY A 135 -21.45 0.40 8.32
C GLY A 135 -21.08 -0.55 9.46
N SER A 136 -21.24 -0.06 10.69
CA SER A 136 -20.79 -0.74 11.92
C SER A 136 -21.44 -2.10 12.09
N ASP A 137 -22.78 -2.17 12.15
CA ASP A 137 -23.50 -3.42 12.45
C ASP A 137 -23.27 -4.50 11.38
N ALA A 138 -23.24 -4.10 10.11
CA ALA A 138 -22.98 -5.02 9.01
C ALA A 138 -21.53 -5.54 9.04
N SER A 139 -20.59 -4.65 9.36
CA SER A 139 -19.18 -5.01 9.54
C SER A 139 -18.97 -5.94 10.74
N GLU A 140 -19.60 -5.66 11.87
CA GLU A 140 -19.52 -6.51 13.06
C GLU A 140 -20.02 -7.93 12.77
N ARG A 141 -21.18 -8.06 12.13
CA ARG A 141 -21.70 -9.38 11.70
C ARG A 141 -20.77 -10.08 10.71
N ALA A 142 -20.10 -9.34 9.82
CA ALA A 142 -19.13 -9.92 8.89
C ALA A 142 -17.86 -10.39 9.62
N ILE A 143 -17.35 -9.60 10.57
CA ILE A 143 -16.18 -9.94 11.40
C ILE A 143 -16.47 -11.20 12.22
N GLN A 144 -17.64 -11.29 12.86
CA GLN A 144 -18.08 -12.48 13.59
C GLN A 144 -18.12 -13.74 12.72
N LYS A 145 -18.36 -13.58 11.41
CA LYS A 145 -18.33 -14.67 10.42
C LYS A 145 -16.94 -14.94 9.83
N GLY A 146 -15.89 -14.33 10.39
CA GLY A 146 -14.51 -14.52 9.94
C GLY A 146 -14.12 -13.68 8.74
N ALA A 147 -14.61 -12.44 8.63
CA ALA A 147 -14.22 -11.55 7.55
C ALA A 147 -12.69 -11.35 7.48
N PRO A 148 -12.09 -11.41 6.27
CA PRO A 148 -10.64 -11.36 6.12
C PRO A 148 -10.00 -9.98 6.28
N LEU A 149 -10.77 -8.91 6.12
CA LEU A 149 -10.25 -7.55 6.08
C LEU A 149 -11.34 -6.51 6.40
N THR A 150 -11.02 -5.57 7.27
CA THR A 150 -11.81 -4.38 7.59
C THR A 150 -11.06 -3.11 7.19
N ILE A 151 -11.76 -2.11 6.68
CA ILE A 151 -11.22 -0.80 6.34
C ILE A 151 -11.93 0.23 7.20
N LEU A 152 -11.15 1.04 7.90
CA LEU A 152 -11.61 2.16 8.71
C LEU A 152 -11.25 3.48 8.04
N ALA A 153 -12.13 4.46 8.21
CA ALA A 153 -11.75 5.85 8.01
C ALA A 153 -10.69 6.24 9.05
N TRP A 154 -9.68 7.01 8.67
CA TRP A 154 -8.65 7.49 9.62
C TRP A 154 -9.21 8.40 10.72
N ASP A 155 -10.33 9.08 10.47
CA ASP A 155 -11.08 9.92 11.40
C ASP A 155 -12.28 9.17 12.03
N ALA A 156 -12.32 7.83 11.92
CA ALA A 156 -13.30 7.00 12.62
C ALA A 156 -13.28 7.28 14.13
N GLY A 157 -14.46 7.36 14.74
CA GLY A 157 -14.56 7.58 16.19
C GLY A 157 -14.16 6.33 16.98
N LYS A 158 -13.75 6.52 18.24
CA LYS A 158 -13.33 5.43 19.15
C LYS A 158 -14.37 4.33 19.32
N SER A 159 -15.67 4.64 19.17
CA SER A 159 -16.76 3.65 19.28
C SER A 159 -16.62 2.52 18.25
N VAL A 160 -16.17 2.82 17.04
CA VAL A 160 -16.01 1.86 15.95
C VAL A 160 -14.84 0.91 16.19
N MET A 161 -13.87 1.30 17.02
CA MET A 161 -12.63 0.55 17.27
C MET A 161 -12.76 -0.45 18.43
N LYS A 162 -13.91 -0.49 19.10
CA LYS A 162 -14.18 -1.40 20.22
C LYS A 162 -14.73 -2.74 19.74
N GLY A 163 -14.78 -3.73 20.62
CA GLY A 163 -15.44 -5.00 20.38
C GLY A 163 -14.77 -5.80 19.28
N ALA A 164 -15.55 -6.23 18.28
CA ALA A 164 -15.07 -7.11 17.21
C ALA A 164 -13.88 -6.52 16.42
N VAL A 165 -13.88 -5.20 16.18
CA VAL A 165 -12.82 -4.52 15.41
C VAL A 165 -11.49 -4.47 16.17
N GLU A 166 -11.52 -4.42 17.50
CA GLU A 166 -10.31 -4.31 18.32
C GLU A 166 -9.40 -5.53 18.12
N ASN A 167 -10.00 -6.73 18.07
CA ASN A 167 -9.26 -7.96 17.80
C ASN A 167 -8.72 -8.00 16.36
N GLU A 168 -9.47 -7.47 15.39
CA GLU A 168 -9.00 -7.38 14.00
C GLU A 168 -7.76 -6.48 13.86
N ILE A 169 -7.70 -5.37 14.61
CA ILE A 169 -6.52 -4.49 14.67
C ILE A 169 -5.30 -5.28 15.13
N ARG A 170 -5.43 -6.02 16.25
CA ARG A 170 -4.34 -6.83 16.82
C ARG A 170 -3.86 -7.96 15.90
N GLN A 171 -4.68 -8.35 14.93
CA GLN A 171 -4.38 -9.43 13.97
C GLN A 171 -3.96 -8.87 12.60
N GLY A 172 -3.73 -7.54 12.49
CA GLY A 172 -3.32 -6.88 11.25
C GLY A 172 -4.37 -6.97 10.13
N ARG A 173 -5.64 -7.11 10.48
CA ARG A 173 -6.78 -7.24 9.53
C ARG A 173 -7.54 -5.94 9.30
N VAL A 174 -7.07 -4.84 9.87
CA VAL A 174 -7.66 -3.52 9.69
C VAL A 174 -6.72 -2.66 8.86
N LEU A 175 -7.25 -1.94 7.87
CA LEU A 175 -6.55 -0.88 7.15
C LEU A 175 -7.19 0.46 7.46
N SER A 176 -6.41 1.50 7.73
CA SER A 176 -6.89 2.88 7.86
C SER A 176 -6.68 3.63 6.56
N TRP A 177 -7.75 4.04 5.88
CA TRP A 177 -7.67 4.66 4.54
C TRP A 177 -8.80 5.67 4.30
N LYS A 178 -8.43 6.91 3.92
CA LYS A 178 -9.31 8.07 3.68
C LYS A 178 -10.15 8.51 4.88
N ASP A 179 -10.75 9.71 4.81
CA ASP A 179 -11.76 10.15 5.78
C ASP A 179 -13.15 9.56 5.52
N LYS A 180 -14.03 9.68 6.51
CA LYS A 180 -15.41 9.21 6.44
C LYS A 180 -16.17 9.75 5.24
N ALA A 181 -15.98 11.03 4.92
CA ALA A 181 -16.69 11.71 3.84
C ALA A 181 -16.24 11.14 2.47
N SER A 182 -14.93 11.00 2.29
CA SER A 182 -14.31 10.42 1.10
C SER A 182 -14.70 8.96 0.91
N LEU A 183 -14.76 8.17 1.99
CA LEU A 183 -15.30 6.80 1.93
C LEU A 183 -16.79 6.78 1.62
N GLY A 184 -17.57 7.71 2.20
CA GLY A 184 -18.99 7.93 1.93
C GLY A 184 -19.27 8.14 0.43
N ALA A 185 -18.52 9.06 -0.18
CA ALA A 185 -18.61 9.42 -1.59
C ALA A 185 -18.32 8.24 -2.55
N LEU A 186 -17.66 7.16 -2.10
CA LEU A 186 -17.46 5.97 -2.92
C LEU A 186 -18.75 5.18 -3.18
N PHE A 187 -19.76 5.37 -2.34
CA PHE A 187 -21.00 4.57 -2.36
C PHE A 187 -22.25 5.44 -2.25
N ASP A 188 -22.15 6.72 -2.63
CA ASP A 188 -23.24 7.70 -2.59
C ASP A 188 -23.88 7.80 -1.19
N ARG A 189 -23.03 7.82 -0.16
CA ARG A 189 -23.40 8.03 1.25
C ARG A 189 -22.73 9.29 1.78
N GLU A 190 -23.35 9.93 2.78
CA GLU A 190 -22.78 11.12 3.42
C GLU A 190 -21.45 10.80 4.12
N GLN A 191 -21.42 9.76 4.95
CA GLN A 191 -20.23 9.35 5.70
C GLN A 191 -20.21 7.84 5.93
N ILE A 192 -19.01 7.24 5.83
CA ILE A 192 -18.76 5.84 6.16
C ILE A 192 -17.52 5.74 7.05
N SER A 193 -17.68 5.24 8.28
CA SER A 193 -16.56 5.03 9.21
C SER A 193 -15.87 3.68 9.07
N VAL A 194 -16.61 2.66 8.60
CA VAL A 194 -16.13 1.28 8.52
C VAL A 194 -16.79 0.54 7.36
N MET A 195 -16.00 -0.28 6.69
CA MET A 195 -16.45 -1.28 5.71
C MET A 195 -15.65 -2.56 5.87
N THR A 196 -16.24 -3.69 5.55
CA THR A 196 -15.61 -5.00 5.76
C THR A 196 -15.75 -5.87 4.52
N VAL A 197 -14.64 -6.44 4.08
CA VAL A 197 -14.55 -7.38 2.97
C VAL A 197 -14.94 -8.77 3.47
N THR A 198 -15.83 -9.46 2.76
CA THR A 198 -16.39 -10.75 3.22
C THR A 198 -15.78 -11.98 2.54
N LYS A 199 -14.84 -11.80 1.60
CA LYS A 199 -14.25 -12.88 0.80
C LYS A 199 -12.73 -12.75 0.69
N ASP A 200 -12.00 -13.82 0.96
CA ASP A 200 -10.52 -13.85 0.97
C ASP A 200 -9.90 -13.43 -0.38
N SER A 201 -10.47 -13.93 -1.48
CA SER A 201 -10.01 -13.62 -2.83
C SER A 201 -10.05 -12.12 -3.16
N PHE A 202 -10.84 -11.35 -2.39
CA PHE A 202 -10.98 -9.92 -2.55
C PHE A 202 -10.08 -9.11 -1.60
N ALA A 203 -9.70 -9.69 -0.45
CA ALA A 203 -8.87 -9.03 0.55
C ALA A 203 -7.43 -8.85 0.08
N TYR A 204 -6.85 -9.84 -0.59
CA TYR A 204 -5.44 -9.79 -1.01
C TYR A 204 -5.11 -8.61 -1.94
N PRO A 205 -5.84 -8.34 -3.03
CA PRO A 205 -5.57 -7.17 -3.88
C PRO A 205 -5.65 -5.84 -3.13
N LEU A 206 -6.61 -5.69 -2.19
CA LEU A 206 -6.75 -4.48 -1.38
C LEU A 206 -5.55 -4.29 -0.45
N HIS A 207 -5.23 -5.32 0.34
CA HIS A 207 -4.07 -5.31 1.22
C HIS A 207 -2.77 -5.03 0.47
N ARG A 208 -2.53 -5.70 -0.66
CA ARG A 208 -1.32 -5.52 -1.46
C ARG A 208 -1.22 -4.09 -2.01
N THR A 209 -2.32 -3.54 -2.54
CA THR A 209 -2.34 -2.17 -3.06
C THR A 209 -2.10 -1.17 -1.93
N PHE A 210 -2.76 -1.32 -0.78
CA PHE A 210 -2.59 -0.43 0.37
C PHE A 210 -1.13 -0.41 0.87
N MET A 211 -0.55 -1.59 1.11
CA MET A 211 0.80 -1.71 1.66
C MET A 211 1.89 -1.17 0.74
N ALA A 212 1.61 -0.99 -0.55
CA ALA A 212 2.64 -0.57 -1.49
C ALA A 212 3.22 0.81 -1.20
N VAL A 213 2.41 1.73 -0.66
CA VAL A 213 2.86 3.05 -0.21
C VAL A 213 3.56 2.93 1.15
N GLU A 214 2.94 2.22 2.09
CA GLU A 214 3.41 2.14 3.47
C GLU A 214 4.80 1.50 3.59
N VAL A 215 5.08 0.46 2.81
CA VAL A 215 6.39 -0.21 2.82
C VAL A 215 7.51 0.75 2.39
N VAL A 216 7.25 1.64 1.42
CA VAL A 216 8.26 2.62 0.97
C VAL A 216 8.46 3.72 2.01
N ARG A 217 7.38 4.14 2.70
CA ARG A 217 7.44 5.12 3.80
C ARG A 217 8.22 4.57 5.00
N GLU A 218 8.00 3.32 5.40
CA GLU A 218 8.72 2.68 6.52
C GLU A 218 10.23 2.47 6.25
N ASP A 219 10.62 2.03 5.04
CA ASP A 219 12.04 1.88 4.67
C ASP A 219 12.77 3.24 4.71
N ARG A 220 12.07 4.34 4.45
CA ARG A 220 12.63 5.70 4.63
C ARG A 220 12.82 6.04 6.11
N ALA A 221 11.81 5.80 6.94
CA ALA A 221 11.86 6.15 8.36
C ALA A 221 12.93 5.36 9.15
N SER A 222 13.09 4.07 8.85
CA SER A 222 14.11 3.21 9.47
C SER A 222 15.54 3.65 9.12
N ARG A 223 15.79 4.05 7.87
CA ARG A 223 17.11 4.55 7.42
C ARG A 223 17.47 5.92 7.98
N PHE A 224 16.49 6.78 8.23
CA PHE A 224 16.71 8.08 8.85
C PHE A 224 17.23 7.89 10.29
N LYS A 225 16.57 7.02 11.06
CA LYS A 225 17.01 6.65 12.41
C LYS A 225 18.39 6.01 12.44
N GLU A 226 18.72 5.14 11.48
CA GLU A 226 20.05 4.51 11.42
C GLU A 226 21.17 5.49 11.07
N LYS A 227 20.89 6.52 10.24
CA LYS A 227 21.84 7.59 9.94
C LYS A 227 22.06 8.52 11.13
N ASP A 228 21.01 8.85 11.88
CA ASP A 228 21.12 9.69 13.08
C ASP A 228 21.87 8.97 14.23
N VAL A 229 21.73 7.65 14.34
CA VAL A 229 22.54 6.85 15.29
C VAL A 229 24.01 6.79 14.86
N LYS A 230 24.29 6.71 13.55
CA LYS A 230 25.68 6.70 13.03
C LYS A 230 26.35 8.08 13.05
N SER A 231 25.61 9.18 13.01
CA SER A 231 26.17 10.54 13.12
C SER A 231 26.46 10.96 14.57
N PHE A 232 25.90 10.28 15.58
CA PHE A 232 26.21 10.49 17.00
C PHE A 232 27.22 9.49 17.58
N GLY A 233 27.67 8.50 16.81
CA GLY A 233 28.69 7.52 17.20
C GLY A 233 30.13 7.96 16.96
N GLY A 234 30.44 9.25 17.14
CA GLY A 234 31.82 9.73 17.19
C GLY A 234 32.49 9.21 18.46
N SER A 235 33.50 8.37 18.29
CA SER A 235 34.35 7.79 19.34
C SER A 235 34.90 8.87 20.28
N ILE A 236 34.42 8.88 21.54
CA ILE A 236 35.18 9.46 22.64
C ILE A 236 36.21 8.39 23.03
N SER A 237 37.45 8.59 22.55
CA SER A 237 38.63 7.97 23.14
C SER A 237 38.81 8.58 24.54
N VAL A 238 38.65 7.75 25.57
CA VAL A 238 39.12 8.08 26.91
C VAL A 238 40.53 7.52 26.99
N ASP A 239 41.51 8.38 26.76
CA ASP A 239 42.90 8.09 27.12
C ASP A 239 43.07 8.42 28.62
N GLU A 240 43.74 7.51 29.33
CA GLU A 240 44.06 7.54 30.77
C GLU A 240 44.92 8.73 31.19
#